data_AF-A0A8X7STX5-F1
#
_entry.id   AF-A0A8X7STX5-F1
#
_cell.length_a   1.000
_cell.length_b   1.000
_cell.length_c   1.000
_cell.angle_alpha   90.00
_cell.angle_beta   90.00
_cell.angle_gamma   90.00
#
_symmetry.space_group_name_H-M   'P 1'
#
loop_
_entity.id
_entity.type
_entity.pdbx_description
1 polymer ?
#
loop_
_entity_poly.entity_id
_entity_poly.type
_entity_poly.pdbx_seq_one_letter_code
_entity_poly.pdbx_strand_id
1 'polypeptide(L)'
;MIYPRFLLLLPLLLLFTTVVDGAPLPNVSCPSCPASPQASNLGTRGGKPTGTDLESLNDLWNYHLQDLDSLRYKLWRAARDATETRTEAEKAEIQRLELEVKLTNERAEETLRRIQALPGQSSEP
;
A
#
# COMPACT_ATOMS: atom_id res chain seq x y z
N MET A 1 -10.81 -57.35 18.19
CA MET A 1 -9.50 -57.50 17.52
C MET A 1 -9.30 -56.28 16.64
N ILE A 2 -8.48 -55.35 17.11
CA ILE A 2 -8.37 -53.98 16.61
C ILE A 2 -7.26 -53.95 15.56
N TYR A 3 -7.59 -53.42 14.38
CA TYR A 3 -6.73 -53.37 13.20
C TYR A 3 -5.39 -52.65 13.47
N PRO A 4 -4.23 -53.25 13.14
CA PRO A 4 -2.90 -52.71 13.42
C PRO A 4 -2.38 -51.89 12.23
N ARG A 5 -3.14 -50.90 11.76
CA ARG A 5 -2.76 -50.10 10.57
C ARG A 5 -2.81 -48.59 10.76
N PHE A 6 -3.07 -48.09 11.97
CA PHE A 6 -3.02 -46.65 12.28
C PHE A 6 -1.65 -46.18 12.79
N LEU A 7 -0.68 -47.08 13.01
CA LEU A 7 0.64 -46.75 13.55
C LEU A 7 1.65 -46.22 12.50
N LEU A 8 1.26 -46.11 11.23
CA LEU A 8 2.13 -45.67 10.14
C LEU A 8 1.91 -44.21 9.70
N LEU A 9 0.96 -43.50 10.27
CA LEU A 9 0.72 -42.07 9.97
C LEU A 9 1.26 -41.12 11.04
N LEU A 10 1.77 -41.64 12.16
CA LEU A 10 2.29 -40.82 13.24
C LEU A 10 3.68 -40.16 12.98
N PRO A 11 4.62 -40.72 12.20
CA PRO A 11 5.94 -40.11 12.08
C PRO A 11 5.96 -38.92 11.12
N LEU A 12 4.93 -38.72 10.30
CA LEU A 12 4.88 -37.60 9.35
C LEU A 12 4.47 -36.27 10.02
N LEU A 13 3.78 -36.33 11.16
CA LEU A 13 3.38 -35.15 11.94
C LEU A 13 4.49 -34.59 12.85
N LEU A 14 5.58 -35.36 13.07
CA LEU A 14 6.70 -34.95 13.93
C LEU A 14 7.77 -34.11 13.21
N LEU A 15 7.68 -33.94 11.89
CA LEU A 15 8.65 -33.18 11.10
C LEU A 15 8.40 -31.67 11.08
N PHE A 16 7.33 -31.17 11.70
CA PHE A 16 6.97 -29.74 11.68
C PHE A 16 6.91 -29.09 13.07
N THR A 17 7.51 -29.69 14.09
CA THR A 17 7.58 -29.13 15.45
C THR A 17 9.02 -28.97 15.93
N THR A 18 9.76 -28.03 15.35
CA THR A 18 10.87 -27.36 16.06
C THR A 18 10.85 -25.87 15.70
N VAL A 19 10.12 -25.17 16.55
CA VAL A 19 10.19 -23.73 16.77
C VAL A 19 11.57 -23.41 17.38
N VAL A 20 12.25 -22.42 16.78
CA VAL A 20 13.21 -21.47 17.38
C VAL A 20 14.57 -22.05 17.85
N ASP A 21 15.66 -21.64 17.23
CA ASP A 21 16.51 -20.52 17.71
C ASP A 21 17.88 -20.56 17.00
N GLY A 22 18.31 -19.43 16.45
CA GLY A 22 19.48 -19.38 15.57
C GLY A 22 19.97 -17.96 15.32
N ALA A 23 20.28 -17.26 16.41
CA ALA A 23 21.13 -16.07 16.53
C ALA A 23 20.66 -14.76 15.82
N PRO A 24 20.14 -13.78 16.60
CA PRO A 24 20.20 -12.38 16.20
C PRO A 24 21.66 -11.89 16.31
N LEU A 25 22.15 -11.20 15.28
CA LEU A 25 23.38 -10.40 15.41
C LEU A 25 23.20 -9.37 16.54
N PRO A 26 24.26 -9.07 17.32
CA PRO A 26 24.16 -8.22 18.49
C PRO A 26 23.66 -6.83 18.10
N ASN A 27 22.49 -6.47 18.65
CA ASN A 27 22.01 -5.11 18.71
C ASN A 27 23.11 -4.24 19.32
N VAL A 28 23.74 -3.42 18.49
CA VAL A 28 24.29 -2.15 18.95
C VAL A 28 23.07 -1.32 19.35
N SER A 29 22.90 -1.16 20.66
CA SER A 29 21.75 -0.59 21.35
C SER A 29 21.22 0.70 20.71
N CYS A 30 20.03 0.63 20.11
CA CYS A 30 19.10 1.75 20.11
C CYS A 30 17.86 1.31 20.89
N PRO A 31 17.76 1.63 22.19
CA PRO A 31 16.83 0.98 23.10
C PRO A 31 15.34 1.35 22.91
N SER A 32 14.91 2.00 21.81
CA SER A 32 13.50 2.46 21.69
C SER A 32 12.91 2.62 20.27
N CYS A 33 13.45 2.04 19.20
CA CYS A 33 12.82 2.17 17.88
C CYS A 33 12.33 0.82 17.34
N PRO A 34 11.00 0.58 17.23
CA PRO A 34 10.50 -0.46 16.35
C PRO A 34 10.81 -0.05 14.90
N ALA A 35 11.67 -0.83 14.24
CA ALA A 35 11.94 -0.69 12.82
C ALA A 35 10.67 -1.03 12.03
N SER A 36 9.96 0.01 11.59
CA SER A 36 8.81 -0.11 10.71
C SER A 36 9.20 -0.88 9.44
N PRO A 37 8.38 -1.82 8.93
CA PRO A 37 8.67 -2.48 7.67
C PRO A 37 8.79 -1.42 6.58
N GLN A 38 10.01 -1.27 6.06
CA GLN A 38 10.29 -0.37 4.96
C GLN A 38 9.53 -0.88 3.74
N ALA A 39 8.39 -0.25 3.45
CA ALA A 39 7.67 -0.48 2.21
C ALA A 39 8.65 -0.24 1.05
N SER A 40 8.88 -1.28 0.26
CA SER A 40 9.73 -1.20 -0.93
C SER A 40 9.09 -0.23 -1.93
N ASN A 41 9.56 1.02 -1.93
CA ASN A 41 9.12 2.07 -2.87
C ASN A 41 9.73 1.90 -4.28
N LEU A 42 10.20 0.70 -4.65
CA LEU A 42 10.75 0.43 -5.98
C LEU A 42 9.69 0.25 -7.08
N GLY A 43 8.40 0.36 -6.74
CA GLY A 43 7.28 0.30 -7.69
C GLY A 43 6.84 1.65 -8.31
N THR A 44 7.39 2.80 -7.91
CA THR A 44 6.87 4.11 -8.34
C THR A 44 7.26 4.55 -9.75
N ARG A 45 7.99 3.71 -10.51
CA ARG A 45 8.20 3.91 -11.96
C ARG A 45 7.20 3.16 -12.84
N GLY A 46 6.16 2.57 -12.27
CA GLY A 46 5.00 2.05 -13.01
C GLY A 46 3.99 3.14 -13.39
N GLY A 47 4.43 4.39 -13.61
CA GLY A 47 3.56 5.43 -14.14
C GLY A 47 3.20 5.09 -15.58
N LYS A 48 1.93 5.26 -15.96
CA LYS A 48 1.52 5.25 -17.38
C LYS A 48 2.51 6.18 -18.11
N PRO A 49 3.17 5.74 -19.19
CA PRO A 49 4.00 6.63 -19.98
C PRO A 49 3.07 7.68 -20.58
N THR A 50 3.03 8.85 -19.95
CA THR A 50 2.23 9.98 -20.39
C THR A 50 3.14 10.94 -21.10
N GLY A 51 2.72 11.34 -22.31
CA GLY A 51 3.39 12.39 -23.04
C GLY A 51 3.46 13.68 -22.22
N THR A 52 4.37 14.56 -22.59
CA THR A 52 4.52 15.88 -21.95
C THR A 52 3.64 16.95 -22.60
N ASP A 53 2.86 16.57 -23.62
CA ASP A 53 1.89 17.44 -24.26
C ASP A 53 0.64 17.64 -23.37
N LEU A 54 -0.14 18.68 -23.69
CA LEU A 54 -1.29 19.09 -22.90
C LEU A 54 -2.36 18.00 -22.80
N GLU A 55 -2.62 17.27 -23.89
CA GLU A 55 -3.63 16.21 -23.93
C GLU A 55 -3.23 15.06 -23.00
N SER A 56 -1.99 14.58 -23.12
CA SER A 56 -1.43 13.55 -22.25
C SER A 56 -1.45 13.93 -20.77
N LEU A 57 -1.14 15.19 -20.44
CA LEU A 57 -1.16 15.67 -19.05
C LEU A 57 -2.60 15.81 -18.52
N ASN A 58 -3.55 16.26 -19.34
CA ASN A 58 -4.96 16.29 -18.97
C ASN A 58 -5.51 14.88 -18.71
N ASP A 59 -5.15 13.92 -19.55
CA ASP A 59 -5.50 12.51 -19.35
C ASP A 59 -4.92 11.96 -18.05
N LEU A 60 -3.66 12.29 -17.74
CA LEU A 60 -3.02 11.90 -16.49
C LEU A 60 -3.72 12.52 -15.27
N TRP A 61 -4.09 13.80 -15.36
CA TRP A 61 -4.82 14.49 -14.31
C TRP A 61 -6.19 13.84 -14.08
N ASN A 62 -6.96 13.61 -15.15
CA ASN A 62 -8.25 12.93 -15.08
C ASN A 62 -8.14 11.52 -14.46
N TYR A 63 -7.08 10.78 -14.83
CA TYR A 63 -6.80 9.49 -14.22
C TYR A 63 -6.56 9.60 -12.70
N HIS A 64 -5.75 10.56 -12.25
CA HIS A 64 -5.52 10.79 -10.82
C HIS A 64 -6.79 11.21 -10.08
N LEU A 65 -7.68 12.01 -10.70
CA LEU A 65 -8.96 12.37 -10.10
C LEU A 65 -9.89 11.16 -9.94
N GLN A 66 -9.98 10.29 -10.95
CA GLN A 66 -10.77 9.06 -10.85
C GLN A 66 -10.24 8.11 -9.79
N ASP A 67 -8.91 7.98 -9.69
CA ASP A 67 -8.26 7.15 -8.67
C ASP A 67 -8.49 7.72 -7.27
N LEU A 68 -8.39 9.04 -7.10
CA LEU A 68 -8.74 9.75 -5.86
C LEU A 68 -10.17 9.48 -5.41
N ASP A 69 -11.14 9.57 -6.32
CA ASP A 69 -12.54 9.31 -5.99
C ASP A 69 -12.75 7.84 -5.57
N SER A 70 -12.08 6.90 -6.26
CA SER A 70 -12.09 5.49 -5.87
C SER A 70 -11.50 5.26 -4.48
N LEU A 71 -10.35 5.85 -4.18
CA LEU A 71 -9.68 5.73 -2.89
C LEU A 71 -10.49 6.37 -1.76
N ARG A 72 -11.07 7.57 -1.99
CA ARG A 72 -11.96 8.23 -1.04
C ARG A 72 -13.19 7.39 -0.74
N TYR A 73 -13.77 6.75 -1.76
CA TYR A 73 -14.90 5.85 -1.57
C TYR A 73 -14.53 4.62 -0.73
N LYS A 74 -13.37 3.99 -1.01
CA LYS A 74 -12.86 2.86 -0.22
C LYS A 74 -12.61 3.27 1.23
N LEU A 75 -11.95 4.41 1.44
CA LEU A 75 -11.68 4.96 2.77
C LEU A 75 -12.97 5.24 3.53
N TRP A 76 -13.95 5.89 2.88
CA TRP A 76 -15.26 6.14 3.48
C TRP A 76 -15.96 4.84 3.89
N ARG A 77 -15.94 3.83 3.01
CA ARG A 77 -16.54 2.52 3.32
C ARG A 77 -15.86 1.87 4.52
N ALA A 78 -14.53 1.82 4.53
CA ALA A 78 -13.75 1.25 5.63
C ALA A 78 -13.97 2.01 6.95
N ALA A 79 -14.09 3.33 6.89
CA ALA A 79 -14.34 4.17 8.05
C ALA A 79 -15.77 4.02 8.60
N ARG A 80 -16.77 3.86 7.71
CA ARG A 80 -18.19 3.73 8.06
C ARG A 80 -18.54 2.36 8.60
N ASP A 81 -17.99 1.30 8.00
CA ASP A 81 -18.25 -0.08 8.42
C ASP A 81 -17.50 -0.43 9.73
N ALA A 82 -16.78 0.55 10.31
CA ALA A 82 -16.13 0.43 11.60
C ALA A 82 -17.14 0.26 12.74
N THR A 83 -16.99 -0.85 13.46
CA THR A 83 -17.67 -1.08 14.74
C THR A 83 -16.90 -0.41 15.88
N GLU A 84 -17.48 -0.40 17.09
CA GLU A 84 -16.90 0.20 18.31
C GLU A 84 -15.51 -0.39 18.67
N THR A 85 -15.17 -1.58 18.14
CA THR A 85 -13.86 -2.23 18.31
C THR A 85 -13.25 -2.60 16.96
N ARG A 86 -12.49 -1.67 16.34
CA ARG A 86 -11.65 -1.99 15.17
C ARG A 86 -10.52 -2.93 15.55
N THR A 87 -10.32 -3.97 14.75
CA THR A 87 -9.10 -4.76 14.74
C THR A 87 -7.91 -3.91 14.31
N GLU A 88 -6.70 -4.31 14.73
CA GLU A 88 -5.48 -3.62 14.28
C GLU A 88 -5.27 -3.68 12.76
N ALA A 89 -5.75 -4.76 12.12
CA ALA A 89 -5.70 -4.89 10.66
C ALA A 89 -6.59 -3.85 9.96
N GLU A 90 -7.79 -3.59 10.47
CA GLU A 90 -8.69 -2.56 9.93
C GLU A 90 -8.14 -1.14 10.13
N LYS A 91 -7.50 -0.88 11.28
CA LYS A 91 -6.81 0.40 11.52
C LYS A 91 -5.66 0.61 10.53
N ALA A 92 -4.85 -0.42 10.32
CA ALA A 92 -3.74 -0.37 9.37
C ALA A 92 -4.23 -0.14 7.93
N GLU A 93 -5.33 -0.79 7.53
CA GLU A 93 -5.92 -0.60 6.21
C GLU A 93 -6.44 0.83 6.00
N ILE A 94 -7.10 1.41 7.01
CA ILE A 94 -7.57 2.81 6.94
C ILE A 94 -6.38 3.77 6.83
N GLN A 95 -5.33 3.58 7.63
CA GLN A 95 -4.11 4.40 7.54
C GLN A 95 -3.43 4.28 6.17
N ARG A 96 -3.39 3.07 5.60
CA ARG A 96 -2.88 2.83 4.25
C ARG A 96 -3.69 3.62 3.22
N LEU A 97 -5.02 3.55 3.29
CA LEU A 97 -5.92 4.27 2.38
C LEU A 97 -5.78 5.79 2.52
N GLU A 98 -5.64 6.32 3.75
CA GLU A 98 -5.38 7.75 3.99
C GLU A 98 -4.08 8.20 3.33
N LEU A 99 -3.01 7.40 3.45
CA LEU A 99 -1.72 7.69 2.81
C LEU A 99 -1.85 7.65 1.28
N GLU A 100 -2.56 6.67 0.73
CA GLU A 100 -2.79 6.57 -0.71
C GLU A 100 -3.60 7.74 -1.27
N VAL A 101 -4.64 8.19 -0.56
CA VAL A 101 -5.40 9.41 -0.92
C VAL A 101 -4.46 10.61 -0.94
N LYS A 102 -3.63 10.79 0.10
CA LYS A 102 -2.67 11.91 0.16
C LYS A 102 -1.69 11.89 -1.00
N LEU A 103 -1.05 10.75 -1.26
CA LEU A 103 -0.06 10.61 -2.33
C LEU A 103 -0.69 10.82 -3.71
N THR A 104 -1.91 10.31 -3.94
CA THR A 104 -2.60 10.48 -5.22
C THR A 104 -3.02 11.94 -5.42
N ASN A 105 -3.42 12.64 -4.35
CA ASN A 105 -3.68 14.08 -4.39
C ASN A 105 -2.43 14.88 -4.76
N GLU A 106 -1.28 14.57 -4.15
CA GLU A 106 -0.01 15.23 -4.49
C GLU A 106 0.38 15.00 -5.96
N ARG A 107 0.18 13.79 -6.49
CA ARG A 107 0.44 13.47 -7.92
C ARG A 107 -0.50 14.22 -8.85
N ALA A 108 -1.76 14.30 -8.48
CA ALA A 108 -2.73 15.11 -9.21
C ALA A 108 -2.20 16.55 -9.25
N GLU A 109 -1.97 17.19 -8.10
CA GLU A 109 -1.56 18.60 -8.03
C GLU A 109 -0.29 18.88 -8.83
N GLU A 110 0.68 17.97 -8.79
CA GLU A 110 1.88 18.06 -9.62
C GLU A 110 1.57 18.03 -11.12
N THR A 111 0.63 17.18 -11.54
CA THR A 111 0.18 17.14 -12.94
C THR A 111 -0.49 18.45 -13.35
N LEU A 112 -1.34 19.01 -12.48
CA LEU A 112 -1.96 20.31 -12.71
C LEU A 112 -0.92 21.43 -12.82
N ARG A 113 0.11 21.44 -11.96
CA ARG A 113 1.22 22.40 -12.06
C ARG A 113 1.95 22.29 -13.40
N ARG A 114 2.17 21.07 -13.91
CA ARG A 114 2.79 20.87 -15.24
C ARG A 114 1.92 21.41 -16.37
N ILE A 115 0.60 21.19 -16.30
CA ILE A 115 -0.36 21.74 -17.26
C ILE A 115 -0.27 23.28 -17.28
N GLN A 116 -0.25 23.91 -16.11
CA GLN A 116 -0.17 25.37 -15.97
C GLN A 116 1.18 25.94 -16.42
N ALA A 117 2.25 25.16 -16.34
CA ALA A 117 3.59 25.56 -16.77
C ALA A 117 3.81 25.44 -18.29
N LEU A 118 2.87 24.86 -19.06
CA LEU A 118 3.00 24.75 -20.51
C LEU A 118 2.89 26.14 -21.17
N PRO A 119 3.86 26.52 -22.02
CA PRO A 119 3.80 27.79 -22.75
C PRO A 119 2.67 27.73 -23.78
N GLY A 120 1.75 28.70 -23.72
CA GLY A 120 0.61 28.80 -24.66
C GLY A 120 -0.76 28.99 -24.03
N GLN A 121 -0.90 28.95 -22.70
CA GLN A 121 -2.17 29.30 -22.01
C GLN A 121 -2.31 30.81 -21.72
N SER A 122 -1.36 31.65 -22.18
CA SER A 122 -1.42 33.11 -22.07
C SER A 122 -1.53 33.75 -23.46
N SER A 123 -2.71 33.60 -24.06
CA SER A 123 -3.21 34.35 -25.23
C SER A 123 -4.57 33.74 -25.56
N GLU A 124 -5.72 34.39 -25.37
CA GLU A 124 -6.07 35.77 -25.78
C GLU A 124 -7.17 36.40 -24.87
N PRO A 125 -7.31 37.74 -24.93
CA PRO A 125 -8.24 38.56 -24.12
C PRO A 125 -9.73 38.39 -24.43
#